data_AF-A0A2T5BQM0-F1
#
_entry.id   AF-A0A2T5BQM0-F1
#
_cell.length_a   1.000
_cell.length_b   1.000
_cell.length_c   1.000
_cell.angle_alpha   90.00
_cell.angle_beta   90.00
_cell.angle_gamma   90.00
#
_symmetry.space_group_name_H-M   'P 1'
#
loop_
_entity.id
_entity.type
_entity.pdbx_description
1 polymer ?
#
loop_
_entity_poly.entity_id
_entity_poly.type
_entity_poly.pdbx_seq_one_letter_code
_entity_poly.pdbx_strand_id
1 'polypeptide(L)'
;MAKHTDPVMLRTVPSRIIPVPDTDRDWPSLADTLLSLELVAADALSRAREKAMLSGRPLAEILRTGAFLSSDALAQAQAARCKARIVDLTTEPPDPRLVARMGAVTCMQLGLLPWRRQGGVTVMVAPEPDRLPPHFPRLEKVFGPLTLAIAPLEDIQNALGRQFGPVLDAAARLRTPESESCRSWHRRTPGRILALLCLVLAVVLLSAPLGTLTVLTLWAVGTLTLSMVLKAAALIASCRPFPPPPELPPDIPSISPLPVVSLLIPLYKEADVADRLIRRLSRLDYPPEQLDICFVTESDDDLTRFMLARADLPPWMRVITVPDGPLRTKPRALNYALDICRGSIIGIYDAEDAPETDQIRKVVRHFRSSPPDVVCLQAALDYYNHSQNWLARCFTAEYAGWFRVMMPGLSRLGLALPLGGTSLFIRRPALEALGAWDAYNVTEDADLGLRLARHGYRTAMLPSATHEEANCKLYPWVRQRSRWLKGYAMTWTTLMRHPLRLIRQLGVWQFLGVQVVLFCALSLFFLSPLLWSFWLLALGLEHPLSRILPTGALIGIGGLFALSEVLNVTIAAIGLRRAEKAWLWPWLPTLHLYFPLASLAAYKALHEMIFRPFYWDKTHHGLSDTTRDP
;
A
#
# COMPACT_ATOMS: atom_id res chain seq x y z
N MET A 1 53.10 -13.73 -10.27
CA MET A 1 53.47 -12.30 -10.18
C MET A 1 52.25 -11.54 -9.69
N ALA A 2 52.13 -11.41 -8.38
CA ALA A 2 51.09 -10.64 -7.70
C ALA A 2 51.59 -9.21 -7.50
N LYS A 3 50.85 -8.21 -7.96
CA LYS A 3 51.09 -6.81 -7.61
C LYS A 3 50.23 -6.50 -6.39
N HIS A 4 50.90 -6.26 -5.26
CA HIS A 4 50.33 -5.63 -4.08
C HIS A 4 49.77 -4.26 -4.43
N THR A 5 48.49 -4.05 -4.17
CA THR A 5 47.88 -2.74 -3.99
C THR A 5 47.85 -2.44 -2.49
N ASP A 6 48.56 -1.39 -2.10
CA ASP A 6 48.64 -0.90 -0.72
C ASP A 6 47.26 -0.48 -0.18
N PRO A 7 46.96 -0.72 1.11
CA PRO A 7 45.79 -0.18 1.76
C PRO A 7 45.99 1.31 2.01
N VAL A 8 45.06 2.13 1.49
CA VAL A 8 44.98 3.56 1.77
C VAL A 8 44.83 3.76 3.28
N MET A 9 45.85 4.34 3.91
CA MET A 9 45.85 4.71 5.33
C MET A 9 44.73 5.71 5.62
N LEU A 10 43.76 5.29 6.44
CA LEU A 10 42.83 6.16 7.15
C LEU A 10 43.62 7.17 7.99
N ARG A 11 43.70 8.43 7.54
CA ARG A 11 44.19 9.52 8.39
C ARG A 11 43.20 9.73 9.54
N THR A 12 43.62 9.35 10.74
CA THR A 12 42.89 9.62 11.99
C THR A 12 42.81 11.13 12.24
N VAL A 13 41.63 11.71 12.07
CA VAL A 13 41.32 13.09 12.48
C VAL A 13 41.37 13.15 14.02
N PRO A 14 42.06 14.13 14.63
CA PRO A 14 42.15 14.23 16.08
C PRO A 14 40.77 14.46 16.71
N SER A 15 40.42 13.59 17.67
CA SER A 15 39.16 13.59 18.41
C SER A 15 39.05 14.82 19.31
N ARG A 16 38.30 15.84 18.88
CA ARG A 16 37.79 16.87 19.80
C ARG A 16 36.26 16.81 19.81
N ILE A 17 35.72 16.68 21.01
CA ILE A 17 34.28 16.78 21.29
C ILE A 17 33.94 18.28 21.20
N ILE A 18 33.09 18.65 20.24
CA ILE A 18 32.76 20.06 19.99
C ILE A 18 31.39 20.35 20.61
N PRO A 19 31.26 21.27 21.59
CA PRO A 19 29.95 21.73 22.05
C PRO A 19 29.19 22.27 20.84
N VAL A 20 27.92 21.90 20.64
CA VAL A 20 27.07 22.54 19.63
C VAL A 20 26.57 23.83 20.25
N PRO A 21 27.08 25.02 19.86
CA PRO A 21 26.54 26.28 20.31
C PRO A 21 25.39 26.70 19.38
N ASP A 22 24.71 27.77 19.75
CA ASP A 22 23.66 28.48 18.99
C ASP A 22 23.87 28.48 17.48
N THR A 23 22.75 28.53 16.77
CA THR A 23 22.46 28.32 15.33
C THR A 23 23.34 29.00 14.26
N ASP A 24 24.47 29.59 14.62
CA ASP A 24 25.27 30.54 13.83
C ASP A 24 26.68 30.04 13.43
N ARG A 25 26.98 28.73 13.50
CA ARG A 25 28.19 28.24 12.81
C ARG A 25 27.94 28.15 11.31
N ASP A 26 28.53 29.08 10.55
CA ASP A 26 28.90 28.90 9.16
C ASP A 26 29.87 27.73 9.05
N TRP A 27 29.34 26.51 8.93
CA TRP A 27 30.15 25.38 8.54
C TRP A 27 30.70 25.62 7.12
N PRO A 28 31.92 25.15 6.81
CA PRO A 28 32.44 25.21 5.45
C PRO A 28 31.43 24.59 4.48
N SER A 29 31.38 25.10 3.26
CA SER A 29 30.55 24.51 2.22
C SER A 29 30.87 23.01 2.07
N LEU A 30 29.83 22.19 1.93
CA LEU A 30 30.00 20.75 1.66
C LEU A 30 30.82 20.54 0.38
N ALA A 31 30.57 21.37 -0.64
CA ALA A 31 31.28 21.32 -1.91
C ALA A 31 32.79 21.53 -1.72
N ASP A 32 33.19 22.54 -0.95
CA ASP A 32 34.60 22.86 -0.71
C ASP A 32 35.28 21.76 0.11
N THR A 33 34.55 21.19 1.07
CA THR A 33 35.04 20.07 1.88
C THR A 33 35.27 18.82 1.01
N LEU A 34 34.35 18.50 0.10
CA LEU A 34 34.48 17.36 -0.81
C LEU A 34 35.68 17.51 -1.77
N LEU A 35 35.92 18.73 -2.28
CA LEU A 35 37.06 19.01 -3.15
C LEU A 35 38.39 18.93 -2.38
N SER A 36 38.46 19.51 -1.17
CA SER A 36 39.68 19.50 -0.36
C SER A 36 40.08 18.10 0.11
N LEU A 37 39.13 17.17 0.23
CA LEU A 37 39.37 15.78 0.57
C LEU A 37 39.53 14.87 -0.67
N GLU A 38 39.45 15.42 -1.88
CA GLU A 38 39.52 14.69 -3.15
C GLU A 38 38.50 13.53 -3.26
N LEU A 39 37.34 13.68 -2.59
CA LEU A 39 36.31 12.63 -2.55
C LEU A 39 35.40 12.64 -3.78
N VAL A 40 35.32 13.76 -4.50
CA VAL A 40 34.50 13.92 -5.73
C VAL A 40 35.26 14.77 -6.74
N ALA A 41 35.22 14.37 -8.01
CA ALA A 41 35.78 15.16 -9.10
C ALA A 41 34.99 16.48 -9.30
N ALA A 42 35.69 17.56 -9.68
CA ALA A 42 35.09 18.89 -9.81
C ALA A 42 33.94 18.96 -10.83
N ASP A 43 34.02 18.18 -11.91
CA ASP A 43 32.97 18.06 -12.92
C ASP A 43 31.71 17.38 -12.35
N ALA A 44 31.88 16.29 -11.59
CA ALA A 44 30.81 15.56 -10.93
C ALA A 44 30.12 16.43 -9.88
N LEU A 45 30.88 17.19 -9.10
CA LEU A 45 30.34 18.14 -8.12
C LEU A 45 29.56 19.27 -8.79
N SER A 46 30.05 19.78 -9.92
CA SER A 46 29.34 20.83 -10.69
C SER A 46 28.00 20.33 -11.21
N ARG A 47 27.96 19.12 -11.79
CA ARG A 47 26.70 18.45 -12.19
C ARG A 47 25.75 18.24 -11.02
N ALA A 48 26.28 17.83 -9.86
CA ALA A 48 25.47 17.65 -8.66
C ALA A 48 24.87 18.96 -8.13
N ARG A 49 25.62 20.08 -8.19
CA ARG A 49 25.11 21.41 -7.82
C ARG A 49 24.02 21.91 -8.76
N GLU A 50 24.19 21.71 -10.06
CA GLU A 50 23.17 22.05 -11.06
C GLU A 50 21.87 21.27 -10.80
N LYS A 51 21.96 19.96 -10.59
CA LYS A 51 20.81 19.12 -10.22
C LYS A 51 20.17 19.54 -8.89
N ALA A 52 20.96 19.87 -7.87
CA ALA A 52 20.46 20.36 -6.58
C ALA A 52 19.63 21.64 -6.76
N MET A 53 20.11 22.56 -7.60
CA MET A 53 19.42 23.81 -7.93
C MET A 53 18.10 23.56 -8.67
N LEU A 54 18.12 22.71 -9.71
CA LEU A 54 16.94 22.39 -10.52
C LEU A 54 15.88 21.60 -9.74
N SER A 55 16.31 20.69 -8.88
CA SER A 55 15.42 19.84 -8.09
C SER A 55 14.96 20.48 -6.78
N GLY A 56 15.60 21.57 -6.35
CA GLY A 56 15.40 22.18 -5.04
C GLY A 56 15.81 21.28 -3.87
N ARG A 57 16.68 20.28 -4.09
CA ARG A 57 17.12 19.31 -3.07
C ARG A 57 18.49 19.69 -2.49
N PRO A 58 18.79 19.32 -1.23
CA PRO A 58 20.12 19.49 -0.65
C PRO A 58 21.19 18.76 -1.47
N LEU A 59 22.36 19.40 -1.63
CA LEU A 59 23.49 18.84 -2.38
C LEU A 59 23.92 17.44 -1.86
N ALA A 60 23.94 17.26 -0.54
CA ALA A 60 24.28 15.98 0.09
C ALA A 60 23.38 14.83 -0.40
N GLU A 61 22.10 15.11 -0.59
CA GLU A 61 21.14 14.12 -1.07
C GLU A 61 21.34 13.80 -2.54
N ILE A 62 21.58 14.81 -3.39
CA ILE A 62 21.87 14.61 -4.82
C ILE A 62 23.13 13.78 -5.02
N LEU A 63 24.17 14.06 -4.24
CA LEU A 63 25.43 13.30 -4.29
C LEU A 63 25.20 11.82 -3.97
N ARG A 64 24.33 11.53 -2.99
CA ARG A 64 23.95 10.17 -2.62
C ARG A 64 23.06 9.50 -3.67
N THR A 65 21.95 10.13 -4.07
CA THR A 65 20.96 9.51 -5.00
C THR A 65 21.48 9.40 -6.43
N GLY A 66 22.40 10.27 -6.83
CA GLY A 66 23.00 10.30 -8.17
C GLY A 66 24.21 9.38 -8.35
N ALA A 67 24.53 8.53 -7.36
CA ALA A 67 25.71 7.66 -7.36
C ALA A 67 27.05 8.42 -7.48
N PHE A 68 27.10 9.69 -7.10
CA PHE A 68 28.33 10.48 -7.18
C PHE A 68 29.28 10.19 -6.00
N LEU A 69 28.74 9.75 -4.86
CA LEU A 69 29.49 9.50 -3.64
C LEU A 69 28.85 8.38 -2.81
N SER A 70 29.66 7.52 -2.19
CA SER A 70 29.17 6.52 -1.24
C SER A 70 28.69 7.17 0.08
N SER A 71 27.81 6.48 0.81
CA SER A 71 27.32 6.94 2.12
C SER A 71 28.45 7.18 3.12
N ASP A 72 29.49 6.34 3.10
CA ASP A 72 30.65 6.47 3.98
C ASP A 72 31.52 7.68 3.63
N ALA A 73 31.78 7.89 2.33
CA ALA A 73 32.54 9.06 1.89
C ALA A 73 31.75 10.35 2.16
N LEU A 74 30.41 10.32 2.05
CA LEU A 74 29.57 11.44 2.45
C LEU A 74 29.67 11.71 3.95
N ALA A 75 29.59 10.66 4.79
CA ALA A 75 29.75 10.78 6.23
C ALA A 75 31.14 11.34 6.62
N GLN A 76 32.20 10.93 5.91
CA GLN A 76 33.55 11.48 6.08
C GLN A 76 33.62 12.97 5.77
N ALA A 77 33.04 13.39 4.63
CA ALA A 77 32.99 14.80 4.26
C ALA A 77 32.21 15.62 5.29
N GLN A 78 31.05 15.12 5.74
CA GLN A 78 30.23 15.80 6.75
C GLN A 78 30.93 15.90 8.11
N ALA A 79 31.61 14.83 8.54
CA ALA A 79 32.38 14.81 9.78
C ALA A 79 33.55 15.80 9.74
N ALA A 80 34.29 15.86 8.62
CA ALA A 80 35.35 16.85 8.42
C ALA A 80 34.81 18.28 8.46
N ARG A 81 33.66 18.52 7.80
CA ARG A 81 32.98 19.83 7.72
C ARG A 81 32.65 20.41 9.09
N CYS A 82 32.09 19.59 9.99
CA CYS A 82 31.73 20.02 11.34
C CYS A 82 32.78 19.68 12.42
N LYS A 83 33.93 19.10 12.02
CA LYS A 83 34.98 18.58 12.91
C LYS A 83 34.42 17.60 13.96
N ALA A 84 33.43 16.80 13.57
CA ALA A 84 32.79 15.79 14.42
C ALA A 84 33.43 14.41 14.25
N ARG A 85 33.17 13.53 15.22
CA ARG A 85 33.58 12.13 15.17
C ARG A 85 32.60 11.32 14.31
N ILE A 86 33.12 10.46 13.44
CA ILE A 86 32.35 9.38 12.82
C ILE A 86 32.20 8.26 13.82
N VAL A 87 30.98 7.76 14.00
CA VAL A 87 30.64 6.73 14.99
C VAL A 87 30.16 5.48 14.29
N ASP A 88 30.72 4.34 14.68
CA ASP A 88 30.20 3.03 14.32
C ASP A 88 29.20 2.54 15.39
N LEU A 89 27.92 2.58 15.03
CA LEU A 89 26.82 2.19 15.91
C LEU A 89 26.66 0.66 16.04
N THR A 90 27.45 -0.13 15.30
CA THR A 90 27.52 -1.59 15.49
C THR A 90 28.42 -1.95 16.66
N THR A 91 29.56 -1.26 16.81
CA THR A 91 30.53 -1.50 17.90
C THR A 91 30.22 -0.68 19.14
N GLU A 92 29.68 0.54 18.98
CA GLU A 92 29.30 1.43 20.08
C GLU A 92 27.79 1.72 20.03
N PRO A 93 26.93 0.82 20.54
CA PRO A 93 25.47 1.00 20.49
C PRO A 93 25.00 2.20 21.33
N PRO A 94 23.84 2.81 21.01
CA PRO A 94 23.32 3.95 21.74
C PRO A 94 22.77 3.57 23.12
N ASP A 95 22.82 4.53 24.06
CA ASP A 95 22.27 4.39 25.41
C ASP A 95 20.75 4.26 25.34
N PRO A 96 20.18 3.12 25.81
CA PRO A 96 18.75 2.91 25.69
C PRO A 96 17.90 3.96 26.39
N ARG A 97 18.40 4.53 27.50
CA ARG A 97 17.68 5.51 28.31
C ARG A 97 17.54 6.83 27.59
N LEU A 98 18.53 7.24 26.81
CA LEU A 98 18.48 8.48 26.05
C LEU A 98 17.50 8.38 24.88
N VAL A 99 17.53 7.27 24.15
CA VAL A 99 16.57 7.02 23.06
C VAL A 99 15.15 6.90 23.60
N ALA A 100 14.94 6.25 24.75
CA ALA A 100 13.62 6.16 25.38
C ALA A 100 13.04 7.54 25.76
N ARG A 101 13.87 8.51 26.13
CA ARG A 101 13.46 9.89 26.44
C ARG A 101 13.00 10.67 25.21
N MET A 102 13.62 10.42 24.04
CA MET A 102 13.22 11.02 22.77
C MET A 102 12.06 10.26 22.11
N GLY A 103 11.98 8.94 22.35
CA GLY A 103 11.11 8.01 21.65
C GLY A 103 11.79 7.42 20.41
N ALA A 104 11.83 6.09 20.31
CA ALA A 104 12.49 5.39 19.20
C ALA A 104 11.87 5.73 17.82
N VAL A 105 10.54 5.89 17.76
CA VAL A 105 9.82 6.29 16.54
C VAL A 105 10.23 7.71 16.11
N THR A 106 10.32 8.64 17.06
CA THR A 106 10.76 10.01 16.79
C THR A 106 12.21 10.05 16.32
N CYS A 107 13.09 9.24 16.90
CA CYS A 107 14.48 9.09 16.44
C CYS A 107 14.51 8.59 14.99
N MET A 108 13.67 7.60 14.65
CA MET A 108 13.55 7.03 13.31
C MET A 108 13.09 8.08 12.28
N GLN A 109 12.02 8.82 12.61
CA GLN A 109 11.42 9.84 11.74
C GLN A 109 12.34 11.02 11.48
N LEU A 110 13.07 11.48 12.50
CA LEU A 110 14.01 12.61 12.37
C LEU A 110 15.36 12.18 11.78
N GLY A 111 15.72 10.90 11.89
CA GLY A 111 17.07 10.42 11.59
C GLY A 111 18.11 11.02 12.55
N LEU A 112 17.72 11.23 13.80
CA LEU A 112 18.56 11.76 14.88
C LEU A 112 18.58 10.74 16.03
N LEU A 113 19.76 10.50 16.60
CA LEU A 113 19.96 9.49 17.63
C LEU A 113 20.72 10.06 18.84
N PRO A 114 20.08 10.16 20.02
CA PRO A 114 20.79 10.56 21.22
C PRO A 114 21.63 9.37 21.71
N TRP A 115 22.94 9.44 21.44
CA TRP A 115 23.83 8.28 21.49
C TRP A 115 24.36 8.01 22.89
N ARG A 116 25.01 8.99 23.53
CA ARG A 116 25.54 8.84 24.90
C ARG A 116 25.75 10.18 25.58
N ARG A 117 25.93 10.17 26.91
CA ARG A 117 26.30 11.36 27.68
C ARG A 117 27.79 11.32 28.01
N GLN A 118 28.52 12.40 27.74
CA GLN A 118 29.95 12.52 28.00
C GLN A 118 30.26 13.91 28.56
N GLY A 119 30.83 13.98 29.76
CA GLY A 119 31.20 15.25 30.40
C GLY A 119 30.01 16.20 30.64
N GLY A 120 28.82 15.66 30.93
CA GLY A 120 27.60 16.46 31.15
C GLY A 120 26.82 16.82 29.86
N VAL A 121 27.44 16.66 28.69
CA VAL A 121 26.89 16.94 27.35
C VAL A 121 26.32 15.67 26.73
N THR A 122 25.21 15.77 26.02
CA THR A 122 24.62 14.64 25.27
C THR A 122 25.12 14.65 23.82
N VAL A 123 25.71 13.56 23.37
CA VAL A 123 26.15 13.38 21.98
C VAL A 123 24.96 12.96 21.12
N MET A 124 24.59 13.79 20.16
CA MET A 124 23.57 13.51 19.15
C MET A 124 24.23 13.04 17.88
N VAL A 125 23.82 11.89 17.35
CA VAL A 125 24.29 11.36 16.07
C VAL A 125 23.30 11.75 14.97
N ALA A 126 23.80 12.28 13.87
CA ALA A 126 23.02 12.65 12.68
C ALA A 126 23.78 12.27 11.39
N PRO A 127 23.09 12.03 10.26
CA PRO A 127 23.75 11.76 8.99
C PRO A 127 24.39 13.00 8.36
N GLU A 128 23.83 14.17 8.67
CA GLU A 128 24.33 15.46 8.23
C GLU A 128 24.11 16.47 9.35
N PRO A 129 25.04 17.43 9.51
CA PRO A 129 24.99 18.35 10.62
C PRO A 129 23.80 19.32 10.49
N ASP A 130 23.34 19.63 9.25
CA ASP A 130 22.20 20.52 8.95
C ASP A 130 20.84 20.01 9.47
N ARG A 131 20.74 18.73 9.84
CA ARG A 131 19.50 18.15 10.42
C ARG A 131 19.27 18.52 11.88
N LEU A 132 20.32 18.84 12.63
CA LEU A 132 20.19 19.10 14.07
C LEU A 132 19.60 20.49 14.40
N PRO A 133 20.03 21.60 13.76
CA PRO A 133 19.61 22.96 14.14
C PRO A 133 18.09 23.18 14.23
N PRO A 134 17.25 22.70 13.29
CA PRO A 134 15.79 22.90 13.38
C PRO A 134 15.15 22.28 14.63
N HIS A 135 15.79 21.27 15.23
CA HIS A 135 15.30 20.56 16.39
C HIS A 135 16.06 20.92 17.68
N PHE A 136 17.18 21.63 17.55
CA PHE A 136 18.10 21.92 18.64
C PHE A 136 17.42 22.55 19.87
N PRO A 137 16.59 23.62 19.76
CA PRO A 137 15.99 24.26 20.94
C PRO A 137 15.06 23.34 21.73
N ARG A 138 14.43 22.36 21.06
CA ARG A 138 13.58 21.36 21.71
C ARG A 138 14.42 20.25 22.33
N LEU A 139 15.45 19.78 21.62
CA LEU A 139 16.32 18.71 22.08
C LEU A 139 17.19 19.15 23.26
N GLU A 140 17.70 20.37 23.27
CA GLU A 140 18.51 20.91 24.37
C GLU A 140 17.71 21.03 25.68
N LYS A 141 16.44 21.45 25.61
CA LYS A 141 15.54 21.46 26.78
C LYS A 141 15.36 20.07 27.40
N VAL A 142 15.40 19.03 26.58
CA VAL A 142 15.26 17.64 27.05
C VAL A 142 16.60 17.10 27.52
N PHE A 143 17.66 17.24 26.75
CA PHE A 143 18.92 16.52 26.95
C PHE A 143 20.04 17.35 27.59
N GLY A 144 19.80 18.63 27.86
CA GLY A 144 20.82 19.59 28.23
C GLY A 144 21.74 19.91 27.05
N PRO A 145 22.96 20.42 27.33
CA PRO A 145 23.92 20.77 26.29
C PRO A 145 24.15 19.61 25.31
N LEU A 146 24.18 19.91 24.02
CA LEU A 146 24.34 18.92 22.95
C LEU A 146 25.71 19.03 22.27
N THR A 147 26.18 17.90 21.76
CA THR A 147 27.32 17.83 20.83
C THR A 147 26.94 16.92 19.65
N LEU A 148 27.64 17.03 18.53
CA LEU A 148 27.32 16.29 17.31
C LEU A 148 28.34 15.19 17.02
N ALA A 149 27.84 14.05 16.58
CA ALA A 149 28.58 12.99 15.92
C ALA A 149 27.91 12.63 14.59
N ILE A 150 28.66 12.04 13.67
CA ILE A 150 28.17 11.67 12.34
C ILE A 150 28.13 10.16 12.18
N ALA A 151 27.05 9.65 11.61
CA ALA A 151 26.93 8.26 11.14
C ALA A 151 25.98 8.22 9.95
N PRO A 152 26.18 7.34 8.95
CA PRO A 152 25.23 7.14 7.87
C PRO A 152 23.80 6.95 8.37
N LEU A 153 22.82 7.47 7.63
CA LEU A 153 21.41 7.37 8.03
C LEU A 153 20.96 5.92 8.18
N GLU A 154 21.44 5.04 7.31
CA GLU A 154 21.15 3.60 7.34
C GLU A 154 21.67 2.96 8.64
N ASP A 155 22.85 3.36 9.13
CA ASP A 155 23.40 2.85 10.39
C ASP A 155 22.60 3.30 11.59
N ILE A 156 22.11 4.54 11.59
CA ILE A 156 21.21 5.06 12.62
C ILE A 156 19.91 4.23 12.65
N GLN A 157 19.32 4.00 11.48
CA GLN A 157 18.08 3.23 11.35
C GLN A 157 18.28 1.77 11.76
N ASN A 158 19.39 1.14 11.35
CA ASN A 158 19.76 -0.23 11.69
C ASN A 158 20.06 -0.39 13.19
N ALA A 159 20.71 0.59 13.83
CA ALA A 159 20.93 0.59 15.27
C ALA A 159 19.61 0.68 16.05
N LEU A 160 18.72 1.58 15.64
CA LEU A 160 17.37 1.69 16.23
C LEU A 160 16.57 0.41 16.05
N GLY A 161 16.57 -0.18 14.85
CA GLY A 161 15.87 -1.43 14.56
C GLY A 161 16.37 -2.61 15.41
N ARG A 162 17.69 -2.75 15.58
CA ARG A 162 18.29 -3.82 16.40
C ARG A 162 17.97 -3.70 17.89
N GLN A 163 18.04 -2.49 18.45
CA GLN A 163 17.89 -2.29 19.90
C GLN A 163 16.44 -2.04 20.35
N PHE A 164 15.63 -1.41 19.50
CA PHE A 164 14.25 -1.02 19.80
C PHE A 164 13.21 -1.72 18.92
N GLY A 165 13.58 -2.82 18.27
CA GLY A 165 12.71 -3.61 17.41
C GLY A 165 11.31 -3.85 17.98
N PRO A 166 11.16 -4.35 19.23
CA PRO A 166 9.83 -4.57 19.82
C PRO A 166 8.98 -3.29 19.98
N VAL A 167 9.61 -2.15 20.27
CA VAL A 167 8.91 -0.86 20.42
C VAL A 167 8.46 -0.34 19.04
N LEU A 168 9.33 -0.45 18.04
CA LEU A 168 9.03 -0.03 16.67
C LEU A 168 7.99 -0.94 16.01
N ASP A 169 8.05 -2.25 16.24
CA ASP A 169 7.01 -3.21 15.82
C ASP A 169 5.66 -2.87 16.47
N ALA A 170 5.64 -2.62 17.78
CA ALA A 170 4.41 -2.24 18.47
C ALA A 170 3.82 -0.96 17.90
N ALA A 171 4.65 0.07 17.64
CA ALA A 171 4.22 1.30 17.01
C ALA A 171 3.64 1.07 15.61
N ALA A 172 4.28 0.24 14.78
CA ALA A 172 3.79 -0.10 13.45
C ALA A 172 2.46 -0.89 13.49
N ARG A 173 2.29 -1.82 14.45
CA ARG A 173 1.06 -2.62 14.59
C ARG A 173 -0.12 -1.85 15.17
N LEU A 174 0.15 -0.94 16.10
CA LEU A 174 -0.88 -0.24 16.88
C LEU A 174 -1.18 1.18 16.38
N ARG A 175 -0.60 1.58 15.24
CA ARG A 175 -0.71 2.93 14.67
C ARG A 175 -2.14 3.40 14.44
N THR A 176 -3.01 2.54 13.91
CA THR A 176 -4.42 2.88 13.65
C THR A 176 -5.21 3.02 14.95
N PRO A 177 -6.11 3.99 15.13
CA PRO A 177 -6.94 4.06 16.32
C PRO A 177 -7.76 2.77 16.57
N GLU A 178 -7.89 2.32 17.82
CA GLU A 178 -8.63 1.08 18.15
C GLU A 178 -10.10 1.11 17.66
N SER A 179 -10.73 2.28 17.68
CA SER A 179 -12.10 2.48 17.20
C SER A 179 -12.28 2.23 15.70
N GLU A 180 -11.18 2.27 14.93
CA GLU A 180 -11.18 2.09 13.48
C GLU A 180 -10.41 0.85 13.04
N SER A 181 -9.77 0.14 13.97
CA SER A 181 -9.04 -1.09 13.70
C SER A 181 -9.89 -2.32 13.95
N CYS A 182 -9.71 -3.33 13.11
CA CYS A 182 -10.29 -4.65 13.29
C CYS A 182 -9.57 -5.48 14.36
N ARG A 183 -8.47 -4.99 14.98
CA ARG A 183 -7.64 -5.71 15.97
C ARG A 183 -8.41 -6.36 17.12
N SER A 184 -9.57 -5.82 17.51
CA SER A 184 -10.42 -6.40 18.56
C SER A 184 -11.09 -7.73 18.17
N TRP A 185 -11.06 -8.12 16.89
CA TRP A 185 -11.39 -9.48 16.42
C TRP A 185 -10.47 -10.56 17.02
N HIS A 186 -9.34 -10.17 17.63
CA HIS A 186 -8.48 -11.07 18.38
C HIS A 186 -9.15 -11.67 19.62
N ARG A 187 -10.20 -11.01 20.15
CA ARG A 187 -11.02 -11.58 21.23
C ARG A 187 -11.81 -12.75 20.64
N ARG A 188 -11.88 -13.92 21.30
CA ARG A 188 -12.63 -15.10 20.79
C ARG A 188 -14.13 -14.86 20.61
N THR A 189 -14.66 -13.74 21.09
CA THR A 189 -16.10 -13.42 21.15
C THR A 189 -16.77 -13.26 19.78
N PRO A 190 -16.26 -12.48 18.80
CA PRO A 190 -16.92 -12.29 17.51
C PRO A 190 -17.01 -13.58 16.70
N GLY A 191 -15.95 -14.40 16.68
CA GLY A 191 -15.97 -15.71 16.02
C GLY A 191 -16.99 -16.68 16.60
N ARG A 192 -17.17 -16.68 17.94
CA ARG A 192 -18.20 -17.48 18.62
C ARG A 192 -19.62 -17.02 18.29
N ILE A 193 -19.85 -15.70 18.26
CA ILE A 193 -21.15 -15.13 17.87
C ILE A 193 -21.47 -15.54 16.43
N LEU A 194 -20.51 -15.42 15.51
CA LEU A 194 -20.68 -15.81 14.12
C LEU A 194 -20.98 -17.31 13.98
N ALA A 195 -20.26 -18.17 14.70
CA ALA A 195 -20.53 -19.61 14.73
C ALA A 195 -21.93 -19.94 15.26
N LEU A 196 -22.38 -19.25 16.31
CA LEU A 196 -23.74 -19.40 16.85
C LEU A 196 -24.80 -18.98 15.83
N LEU A 197 -24.60 -17.86 15.14
CA LEU A 197 -25.52 -17.40 14.08
C LEU A 197 -25.62 -18.42 12.93
N CYS A 198 -24.48 -19.00 12.51
CA CYS A 198 -24.47 -20.07 11.51
C CYS A 198 -25.21 -21.32 11.99
N LEU A 199 -25.04 -21.70 13.27
CA LEU A 199 -25.73 -22.84 13.86
C LEU A 199 -27.24 -22.59 13.93
N VAL A 200 -27.67 -21.41 14.37
CA VAL A 200 -29.09 -21.03 14.40
C VAL A 200 -29.68 -21.06 13.00
N LEU A 201 -29.00 -20.50 11.99
CA LEU A 201 -29.45 -20.55 10.61
C LEU A 201 -29.58 -21.99 10.10
N ALA A 202 -28.63 -22.87 10.44
CA ALA A 202 -28.70 -24.28 10.06
C ALA A 202 -29.89 -25.01 10.72
N VAL A 203 -30.12 -24.78 12.02
CA VAL A 203 -31.27 -25.35 12.75
C VAL A 203 -32.59 -24.86 12.16
N VAL A 204 -32.70 -23.55 11.88
CA VAL A 204 -33.91 -22.95 11.30
C VAL A 204 -34.15 -23.50 9.89
N LEU A 205 -33.11 -23.63 9.06
CA LEU A 205 -33.19 -24.24 7.74
C LEU A 205 -33.66 -25.70 7.78
N LEU A 206 -33.21 -26.49 8.77
CA LEU A 206 -33.66 -27.88 8.93
C LEU A 206 -35.11 -27.97 9.44
N SER A 207 -35.51 -27.06 10.34
CA SER A 207 -36.85 -27.04 10.94
C SER A 207 -37.95 -26.49 10.01
N ALA A 208 -37.61 -25.48 9.21
CA ALA A 208 -38.54 -24.75 8.35
C ALA A 208 -37.88 -24.44 6.98
N PRO A 209 -37.54 -25.47 6.18
CA PRO A 209 -36.71 -25.31 4.98
C PRO A 209 -37.32 -24.36 3.96
N LEU A 210 -38.60 -24.55 3.66
CA LEU A 210 -39.31 -23.74 2.67
C LEU A 210 -39.43 -22.27 3.08
N GLY A 211 -39.80 -21.98 4.32
CA GLY A 211 -39.87 -20.59 4.82
C GLY A 211 -38.50 -19.92 4.88
N THR A 212 -37.46 -20.66 5.31
CA THR A 212 -36.08 -20.16 5.34
C THR A 212 -35.58 -19.82 3.94
N LEU A 213 -35.79 -20.73 2.98
CA LEU A 213 -35.42 -20.50 1.59
C LEU A 213 -36.15 -19.28 1.01
N THR A 214 -37.45 -19.10 1.29
CA THR A 214 -38.18 -17.90 0.86
C THR A 214 -37.56 -16.62 1.40
N VAL A 215 -37.25 -16.56 2.71
CA VAL A 215 -36.64 -15.36 3.31
C VAL A 215 -35.26 -15.08 2.71
N LEU A 216 -34.42 -16.11 2.55
CA LEU A 216 -33.10 -15.98 1.93
C LEU A 216 -33.21 -15.56 0.46
N THR A 217 -34.20 -16.05 -0.29
CA THR A 217 -34.46 -15.62 -1.66
C THR A 217 -34.89 -14.16 -1.71
N LEU A 218 -35.82 -13.71 -0.86
CA LEU A 218 -36.23 -12.31 -0.82
C LEU A 218 -35.06 -11.38 -0.48
N TRP A 219 -34.21 -11.79 0.46
CA TRP A 219 -32.96 -11.10 0.77
C TRP A 219 -32.00 -11.04 -0.42
N ALA A 220 -31.79 -12.18 -1.11
CA ALA A 220 -30.93 -12.26 -2.29
C ALA A 220 -31.45 -11.36 -3.41
N VAL A 221 -32.77 -11.35 -3.65
CA VAL A 221 -33.43 -10.48 -4.65
C VAL A 221 -33.27 -9.01 -4.29
N GLY A 222 -33.48 -8.63 -3.03
CA GLY A 222 -33.31 -7.25 -2.58
C GLY A 222 -31.88 -6.76 -2.74
N THR A 223 -30.90 -7.54 -2.28
CA THR A 223 -29.46 -7.21 -2.41
C THR A 223 -29.01 -7.21 -3.88
N LEU A 224 -29.52 -8.11 -4.71
CA LEU A 224 -29.26 -8.14 -6.16
C LEU A 224 -29.79 -6.87 -6.82
N THR A 225 -31.02 -6.48 -6.52
CA THR A 225 -31.65 -5.28 -7.07
C THR A 225 -30.86 -4.03 -6.72
N LEU A 226 -30.48 -3.86 -5.46
CA LEU A 226 -29.66 -2.73 -5.01
C LEU A 226 -28.29 -2.72 -5.71
N SER A 227 -27.65 -3.89 -5.84
CA SER A 227 -26.38 -4.02 -6.55
C SER A 227 -26.52 -3.66 -8.04
N MET A 228 -27.59 -4.10 -8.70
CA MET A 228 -27.86 -3.76 -10.10
C MET A 228 -28.10 -2.27 -10.30
N VAL A 229 -28.89 -1.63 -9.43
CA VAL A 229 -29.13 -0.18 -9.48
C VAL A 229 -27.80 0.58 -9.36
N LEU A 230 -26.95 0.20 -8.40
CA LEU A 230 -25.64 0.82 -8.24
C LEU A 230 -24.74 0.57 -9.45
N LYS A 231 -24.68 -0.66 -9.96
CA LYS A 231 -23.89 -1.02 -11.15
C LYS A 231 -24.33 -0.25 -12.39
N ALA A 232 -25.63 -0.13 -12.62
CA ALA A 232 -26.18 0.65 -13.72
C ALA A 232 -25.86 2.15 -13.55
N ALA A 233 -26.05 2.70 -12.35
CA ALA A 233 -25.70 4.10 -12.05
C ALA A 233 -24.20 4.37 -12.24
N ALA A 234 -23.33 3.47 -11.76
CA ALA A 234 -21.89 3.56 -11.92
C ALA A 234 -21.49 3.45 -13.39
N LEU A 235 -22.09 2.53 -14.15
CA LEU A 235 -21.87 2.40 -15.59
C LEU A 235 -22.22 3.72 -16.31
N ILE A 236 -23.42 4.26 -16.09
CA ILE A 236 -23.88 5.53 -16.67
C ILE A 236 -22.93 6.67 -16.27
N ALA A 237 -22.58 6.77 -14.99
CA ALA A 237 -21.65 7.78 -14.49
C ALA A 237 -20.27 7.63 -15.14
N SER A 238 -19.80 6.40 -15.39
CA SER A 238 -18.51 6.10 -16.03
C SER A 238 -18.47 6.47 -17.52
N CYS A 239 -19.62 6.60 -18.18
CA CYS A 239 -19.70 6.99 -19.60
C CYS A 239 -19.54 8.50 -19.81
N ARG A 240 -19.66 9.31 -18.75
CA ARG A 240 -19.34 10.74 -18.84
C ARG A 240 -17.86 10.91 -19.24
N PRO A 241 -17.50 11.85 -20.12
CA PRO A 241 -16.10 12.11 -20.41
C PRO A 241 -15.37 12.43 -19.11
N PHE A 242 -14.13 11.95 -18.98
CA PHE A 242 -13.28 12.46 -17.90
C PHE A 242 -13.16 13.98 -18.13
N PRO A 243 -13.46 14.83 -17.14
CA PRO A 243 -13.10 16.22 -17.25
C PRO A 243 -11.59 16.26 -17.57
N PRO A 244 -11.16 17.10 -18.53
CA PRO A 244 -9.74 17.26 -18.79
C PRO A 244 -9.06 17.57 -17.45
N PRO A 245 -7.85 17.06 -17.21
CA PRO A 245 -7.11 17.42 -16.01
C PRO A 245 -7.13 18.96 -15.92
N PRO A 246 -7.50 19.53 -14.76
CA PRO A 246 -7.55 20.98 -14.63
C PRO A 246 -6.23 21.54 -15.13
N GLU A 247 -6.29 22.54 -16.01
CA GLU A 247 -5.10 23.28 -16.40
C GLU A 247 -4.40 23.72 -15.12
N LEU A 248 -3.08 23.57 -15.09
CA LEU A 248 -2.30 24.04 -13.95
C LEU A 248 -2.71 25.50 -13.71
N PRO A 249 -3.09 25.88 -12.47
CA PRO A 249 -3.38 27.27 -12.16
C PRO A 249 -2.24 28.14 -12.69
N PRO A 250 -2.53 29.30 -13.30
CA PRO A 250 -1.51 30.17 -13.90
C PRO A 250 -0.42 30.59 -12.90
N ASP A 251 -0.74 30.53 -11.60
CA ASP A 251 0.13 30.90 -10.48
C ASP A 251 1.06 29.77 -9.98
N ILE A 252 0.96 28.54 -10.51
CA ILE A 252 1.96 27.51 -10.20
C ILE A 252 3.15 27.72 -11.14
N PRO A 253 4.33 28.13 -10.62
CA PRO A 253 5.51 28.29 -11.47
C PRO A 253 5.77 26.98 -12.21
N SER A 254 6.00 27.04 -13.52
CA SER A 254 6.41 25.86 -14.32
C SER A 254 7.69 25.20 -13.79
N ILE A 255 8.43 25.92 -12.94
CA ILE A 255 9.71 25.59 -12.31
C ILE A 255 9.53 25.19 -10.81
N SER A 256 8.32 24.88 -10.34
CA SER A 256 8.17 24.36 -8.97
C SER A 256 8.80 22.97 -8.83
N PRO A 257 9.71 22.75 -7.87
CA PRO A 257 10.39 21.47 -7.71
C PRO A 257 9.37 20.35 -7.56
N LEU A 258 9.63 19.27 -8.29
CA LEU A 258 8.81 18.06 -8.25
C LEU A 258 8.90 17.43 -6.85
N PRO A 259 7.76 16.93 -6.29
CA PRO A 259 7.73 16.35 -4.96
C PRO A 259 8.49 15.02 -4.90
N VAL A 260 9.04 14.68 -3.73
CA VAL A 260 9.58 13.33 -3.54
C VAL A 260 8.44 12.33 -3.43
N VAL A 261 8.52 11.26 -4.22
CA VAL A 261 7.59 10.12 -4.18
C VAL A 261 8.30 8.93 -3.58
N SER A 262 7.77 8.40 -2.47
CA SER A 262 8.26 7.14 -1.90
C SER A 262 7.39 5.99 -2.38
N LEU A 263 8.00 4.98 -2.97
CA LEU A 263 7.32 3.74 -3.35
C LEU A 263 7.68 2.67 -2.31
N LEU A 264 6.68 2.13 -1.64
CA LEU A 264 6.84 1.04 -0.67
C LEU A 264 6.49 -0.29 -1.35
N ILE A 265 7.45 -1.20 -1.41
CA ILE A 265 7.27 -2.52 -2.02
C ILE A 265 7.53 -3.60 -0.95
N PRO A 266 6.48 -4.16 -0.34
CA PRO A 266 6.61 -5.20 0.66
C PRO A 266 6.96 -6.53 -0.02
N LEU A 267 8.08 -7.12 0.39
CA LEU A 267 8.59 -8.39 -0.10
C LEU A 267 8.61 -9.42 1.03
N TYR A 268 8.04 -10.60 0.79
CA TYR A 268 8.10 -11.71 1.73
C TYR A 268 8.10 -13.06 1.00
N LYS A 269 9.22 -13.77 1.06
CA LYS A 269 9.50 -15.03 0.38
C LYS A 269 9.39 -14.92 -1.14
N GLU A 270 10.02 -13.89 -1.70
CA GLU A 270 9.93 -13.49 -3.12
C GLU A 270 11.32 -13.34 -3.77
N ALA A 271 12.25 -14.23 -3.43
CA ALA A 271 13.61 -14.21 -3.94
C ALA A 271 13.69 -14.19 -5.47
N ASP A 272 12.80 -14.91 -6.16
CA ASP A 272 12.81 -15.08 -7.62
C ASP A 272 12.32 -13.85 -8.40
N VAL A 273 11.71 -12.87 -7.72
CA VAL A 273 11.05 -11.73 -8.39
C VAL A 273 11.91 -10.45 -8.36
N ALA A 274 12.92 -10.40 -7.48
CA ALA A 274 13.71 -9.20 -7.20
C ALA A 274 14.33 -8.57 -8.46
N ASP A 275 15.06 -9.33 -9.28
CA ASP A 275 15.75 -8.80 -10.46
C ASP A 275 14.80 -8.21 -11.49
N ARG A 276 13.66 -8.89 -11.72
CA ARG A 276 12.63 -8.44 -12.67
C ARG A 276 11.95 -7.17 -12.16
N LEU A 277 11.63 -7.13 -10.87
CA LEU A 277 11.05 -5.98 -10.20
C LEU A 277 11.98 -4.76 -10.29
N ILE A 278 13.27 -4.92 -9.97
CA ILE A 278 14.27 -3.85 -10.08
C ILE A 278 14.33 -3.32 -11.52
N ARG A 279 14.40 -4.20 -12.52
CA ARG A 279 14.40 -3.77 -13.94
C ARG A 279 13.14 -3.01 -14.34
N ARG A 280 11.96 -3.40 -13.85
CA ARG A 280 10.69 -2.70 -14.14
C ARG A 280 10.65 -1.33 -13.46
N LEU A 281 11.03 -1.25 -12.19
CA LEU A 281 11.03 -0.02 -11.43
C LEU A 281 12.10 0.98 -11.92
N SER A 282 13.25 0.50 -12.40
CA SER A 282 14.28 1.32 -13.04
C SER A 282 13.85 1.98 -14.36
N ARG A 283 12.73 1.56 -14.95
CA ARG A 283 12.16 2.17 -16.17
C ARG A 283 11.15 3.29 -15.89
N LEU A 284 10.86 3.56 -14.62
CA LEU A 284 9.98 4.66 -14.25
C LEU A 284 10.61 5.99 -14.70
N ASP A 285 9.89 6.72 -15.53
CA ASP A 285 10.27 8.05 -16.01
C ASP A 285 9.94 9.09 -14.92
N TYR A 286 10.84 9.19 -13.93
CA TYR A 286 10.79 10.22 -12.90
C TYR A 286 12.23 10.54 -12.44
N PRO A 287 12.55 11.79 -12.06
CA PRO A 287 13.90 12.13 -11.62
C PRO A 287 14.36 11.26 -10.44
N PRO A 288 15.50 10.55 -10.54
CA PRO A 288 15.98 9.63 -9.49
C PRO A 288 16.12 10.28 -8.11
N GLU A 289 16.54 11.54 -8.05
CA GLU A 289 16.67 12.33 -6.82
C GLU A 289 15.33 12.62 -6.12
N GLN A 290 14.21 12.49 -6.83
CA GLN A 290 12.86 12.69 -6.31
C GLN A 290 12.09 11.37 -6.15
N LEU A 291 12.76 10.24 -6.39
CA LEU A 291 12.20 8.92 -6.21
C LEU A 291 12.87 8.22 -5.01
N ASP A 292 12.07 7.55 -4.20
CA ASP A 292 12.53 6.82 -3.01
C ASP A 292 11.88 5.44 -2.99
N ILE A 293 12.52 4.46 -3.62
CA ILE A 293 12.02 3.08 -3.66
C ILE A 293 12.53 2.32 -2.44
N CYS A 294 11.58 1.82 -1.66
CA CYS A 294 11.84 1.10 -0.42
C CYS A 294 11.35 -0.34 -0.56
N PHE A 295 12.28 -1.28 -0.73
CA PHE A 295 12.00 -2.71 -0.61
C PHE A 295 11.88 -3.07 0.86
N VAL A 296 10.68 -3.40 1.31
CA VAL A 296 10.38 -3.66 2.72
C VAL A 296 10.37 -5.16 2.97
N THR A 297 11.32 -5.67 3.74
CA THR A 297 11.51 -7.11 3.99
C THR A 297 11.33 -7.43 5.46
N GLU A 298 10.89 -8.64 5.76
CA GLU A 298 10.86 -9.16 7.12
C GLU A 298 12.25 -9.61 7.58
N SER A 299 12.56 -9.42 8.86
CA SER A 299 13.88 -9.82 9.41
C SER A 299 14.18 -11.31 9.30
N ASP A 300 13.16 -12.18 9.22
CA ASP A 300 13.26 -13.63 9.09
C ASP A 300 13.30 -14.13 7.62
N ASP A 301 13.31 -13.23 6.64
CA ASP A 301 13.40 -13.55 5.21
C ASP A 301 14.83 -13.39 4.68
N ASP A 302 15.73 -14.24 5.19
CA ASP A 302 17.16 -14.19 4.87
C ASP A 302 17.44 -14.35 3.37
N LEU A 303 16.67 -15.20 2.67
CA LEU A 303 16.88 -15.48 1.25
C LEU A 303 16.57 -14.25 0.39
N THR A 304 15.41 -13.61 0.57
CA THR A 304 15.07 -12.40 -0.20
C THR A 304 16.02 -11.25 0.13
N ARG A 305 16.41 -11.09 1.40
CA ARG A 305 17.40 -10.07 1.81
C ARG A 305 18.78 -10.32 1.19
N PHE A 306 19.23 -11.57 1.15
CA PHE A 306 20.49 -11.95 0.51
C PHE A 306 20.48 -11.65 -1.00
N MET A 307 19.37 -11.95 -1.69
CA MET A 307 19.24 -11.64 -3.12
C MET A 307 19.25 -10.14 -3.39
N LEU A 308 18.51 -9.35 -2.59
CA LEU A 308 18.51 -7.89 -2.72
C LEU A 308 19.88 -7.26 -2.41
N ALA A 309 20.62 -7.82 -1.44
CA ALA A 309 21.97 -7.34 -1.11
C ALA A 309 23.00 -7.65 -2.21
N ARG A 310 22.74 -8.67 -3.05
CA ARG A 310 23.58 -8.99 -4.21
C ARG A 310 23.15 -8.28 -5.48
N ALA A 311 21.94 -7.73 -5.52
CA ALA A 311 21.46 -6.97 -6.65
C ALA A 311 22.17 -5.61 -6.70
N ASP A 312 22.50 -5.16 -7.92
CA ASP A 312 23.04 -3.82 -8.16
C ASP A 312 21.89 -2.80 -8.06
N LEU A 313 21.59 -2.37 -6.84
CA LEU A 313 20.51 -1.43 -6.55
C LEU A 313 20.96 0.01 -6.86
N PRO A 314 20.22 0.74 -7.71
CA PRO A 314 20.45 2.17 -7.88
C PRO A 314 20.32 2.90 -6.53
N PRO A 315 21.04 4.02 -6.27
CA PRO A 315 21.09 4.64 -4.93
C PRO A 315 19.78 5.27 -4.42
N TRP A 316 18.77 5.36 -5.30
CA TRP A 316 17.41 5.79 -4.98
C TRP A 316 16.48 4.60 -4.66
N MET A 317 16.98 3.37 -4.73
CA MET A 317 16.37 2.15 -4.21
C MET A 317 17.12 1.67 -2.97
N ARG A 318 16.41 1.21 -1.95
CA ARG A 318 17.01 0.69 -0.71
C ARG A 318 16.16 -0.36 -0.04
N VAL A 319 16.80 -1.17 0.80
CA VAL A 319 16.15 -2.21 1.59
C VAL A 319 15.86 -1.69 3.00
N ILE A 320 14.61 -1.86 3.44
CA ILE A 320 14.19 -1.61 4.82
C ILE A 320 13.87 -2.98 5.43
N THR A 321 14.57 -3.34 6.50
CA THR A 321 14.30 -4.57 7.24
C THR A 321 13.38 -4.26 8.43
N VAL A 322 12.22 -4.91 8.46
CA VAL A 322 11.24 -4.81 9.53
C VAL A 322 11.67 -5.73 10.68
N PRO A 323 11.74 -5.23 11.94
CA PRO A 323 12.05 -6.05 13.10
C PRO A 323 11.07 -7.21 13.29
N ASP A 324 11.55 -8.29 13.91
CA ASP A 324 10.68 -9.43 14.24
C ASP A 324 9.55 -9.00 15.19
N GLY A 325 8.42 -9.69 15.07
CA GLY A 325 7.24 -9.38 15.86
C GLY A 325 6.14 -10.43 15.73
N PRO A 326 5.10 -10.33 16.56
CA PRO A 326 4.05 -11.36 16.66
C PRO A 326 3.12 -11.42 15.45
N LEU A 327 3.17 -10.45 14.54
CA LEU A 327 2.27 -10.34 13.39
C LEU A 327 3.05 -10.00 12.12
N ARG A 328 3.13 -10.92 11.16
CA ARG A 328 3.83 -10.72 9.88
C ARG A 328 2.80 -10.39 8.79
N THR A 329 2.51 -9.10 8.60
CA THR A 329 1.52 -8.63 7.62
C THR A 329 2.04 -7.46 6.80
N LYS A 330 1.60 -7.38 5.53
CA LYS A 330 1.85 -6.27 4.62
C LYS A 330 1.59 -4.89 5.27
N PRO A 331 0.41 -4.59 5.83
CA PRO A 331 0.16 -3.28 6.45
C PRO A 331 1.11 -2.93 7.61
N ARG A 332 1.57 -3.92 8.40
CA ARG A 332 2.58 -3.66 9.45
C ARG A 332 3.91 -3.21 8.82
N ALA A 333 4.38 -3.94 7.82
CA ALA A 333 5.62 -3.63 7.13
C ALA A 333 5.56 -2.22 6.50
N LEU A 334 4.44 -1.89 5.85
CA LEU A 334 4.19 -0.55 5.29
C LEU A 334 4.20 0.53 6.37
N ASN A 335 3.56 0.30 7.52
CA ASN A 335 3.55 1.25 8.64
C ASN A 335 4.95 1.52 9.21
N TYR A 336 5.80 0.49 9.29
CA TYR A 336 7.19 0.63 9.73
C TYR A 336 8.01 1.44 8.73
N ALA A 337 7.90 1.10 7.44
CA ALA A 337 8.61 1.80 6.37
C ALA A 337 8.17 3.26 6.20
N LEU A 338 6.91 3.60 6.53
CA LEU A 338 6.38 4.96 6.47
C LEU A 338 7.20 5.95 7.32
N ASP A 339 7.69 5.53 8.49
CA ASP A 339 8.50 6.38 9.38
C ASP A 339 9.93 6.61 8.86
N ILE A 340 10.34 5.88 7.83
CA ILE A 340 11.69 5.87 7.27
C ILE A 340 11.71 6.51 5.89
N CYS A 341 10.62 6.41 5.14
CA CYS A 341 10.51 6.93 3.77
C CYS A 341 10.53 8.47 3.71
N ARG A 342 10.99 9.03 2.60
CA ARG A 342 11.23 10.49 2.44
C ARG A 342 10.09 11.25 1.76
N GLY A 343 9.23 10.54 1.04
CA GLY A 343 8.26 11.09 0.12
C GLY A 343 7.14 11.87 0.81
N SER A 344 6.68 12.94 0.17
CA SER A 344 5.44 13.62 0.52
C SER A 344 4.22 12.93 -0.11
N ILE A 345 4.45 12.11 -1.14
CA ILE A 345 3.50 11.18 -1.73
C ILE A 345 4.01 9.76 -1.49
N ILE A 346 3.14 8.90 -0.97
CA ILE A 346 3.44 7.49 -0.67
C ILE A 346 2.70 6.61 -1.68
N GLY A 347 3.45 5.87 -2.48
CA GLY A 347 2.96 4.85 -3.41
C GLY A 347 3.16 3.44 -2.86
N ILE A 348 2.30 2.51 -3.25
CA ILE A 348 2.44 1.08 -2.93
C ILE A 348 2.47 0.28 -4.23
N TYR A 349 3.47 -0.57 -4.38
CA TYR A 349 3.51 -1.63 -5.39
C TYR A 349 3.71 -2.99 -4.75
N ASP A 350 3.16 -4.03 -5.37
CA ASP A 350 3.43 -5.44 -5.05
C ASP A 350 4.60 -5.98 -5.89
N ALA A 351 5.12 -7.14 -5.53
CA ALA A 351 6.35 -7.68 -6.11
C ALA A 351 6.24 -7.99 -7.61
N GLU A 352 5.05 -8.36 -8.07
CA GLU A 352 4.76 -8.74 -9.45
C GLU A 352 4.38 -7.56 -10.36
N ASP A 353 4.28 -6.34 -9.83
CA ASP A 353 3.75 -5.20 -10.55
C ASP A 353 4.66 -4.74 -11.70
N ALA A 354 4.00 -4.28 -12.76
CA ALA A 354 4.60 -3.64 -13.92
C ALA A 354 3.81 -2.36 -14.25
N PRO A 355 4.09 -1.24 -13.54
CA PRO A 355 3.45 0.04 -13.81
C PRO A 355 3.84 0.61 -15.18
N GLU A 356 2.98 1.44 -15.76
CA GLU A 356 3.36 2.31 -16.88
C GLU A 356 4.55 3.19 -16.51
N THR A 357 5.47 3.41 -17.46
CA THR A 357 6.73 4.11 -17.20
C THR A 357 6.51 5.55 -16.73
N ASP A 358 5.51 6.26 -17.25
CA ASP A 358 5.20 7.66 -16.91
C ASP A 358 4.19 7.80 -15.73
N GLN A 359 3.83 6.70 -15.06
CA GLN A 359 2.78 6.68 -14.03
C GLN A 359 3.06 7.69 -12.90
N ILE A 360 4.30 7.81 -12.44
CA ILE A 360 4.65 8.74 -11.34
C ILE A 360 4.47 10.21 -11.76
N ARG A 361 4.79 10.56 -13.01
CA ARG A 361 4.51 11.90 -13.55
C ARG A 361 3.01 12.17 -13.61
N LYS A 362 2.21 11.18 -14.04
CA LYS A 362 0.74 11.27 -14.06
C LYS A 362 0.19 11.50 -12.64
N VAL A 363 0.69 10.78 -11.64
CA VAL A 363 0.33 10.95 -10.21
C VAL A 363 0.58 12.37 -9.74
N VAL A 364 1.81 12.87 -9.94
CA VAL A 364 2.21 14.20 -9.47
C VAL A 364 1.40 15.30 -10.17
N ARG A 365 1.23 15.19 -11.50
CA ARG A 365 0.40 16.13 -12.27
C ARG A 365 -1.03 16.14 -11.75
N HIS A 366 -1.61 14.97 -11.50
CA HIS A 366 -2.99 14.86 -11.03
C HIS A 366 -3.15 15.43 -9.61
N PHE A 367 -2.21 15.17 -8.69
CA PHE A 367 -2.26 15.80 -7.37
C PHE A 367 -2.06 17.32 -7.41
N ARG A 368 -1.25 17.85 -8.33
CA ARG A 368 -1.07 19.31 -8.47
C ARG A 368 -2.34 20.01 -8.96
N SER A 369 -3.11 19.36 -9.83
CA SER A 369 -4.36 19.92 -10.36
C SER A 369 -5.60 19.57 -9.53
N SER A 370 -5.50 18.62 -8.59
CA SER A 370 -6.62 18.20 -7.76
C SER A 370 -6.81 19.09 -6.53
N PRO A 371 -8.06 19.30 -6.08
CA PRO A 371 -8.36 19.92 -4.79
C PRO A 371 -7.62 19.25 -3.60
N PRO A 372 -7.34 19.99 -2.51
CA PRO A 372 -6.59 19.46 -1.36
C PRO A 372 -7.23 18.25 -0.67
N ASP A 373 -8.55 18.12 -0.75
CA ASP A 373 -9.31 17.00 -0.18
C ASP A 373 -9.19 15.71 -1.02
N VAL A 374 -8.68 15.79 -2.26
CA VAL A 374 -8.24 14.62 -3.02
C VAL A 374 -6.85 14.22 -2.55
N VAL A 375 -6.81 13.25 -1.63
CA VAL A 375 -5.57 12.81 -0.98
C VAL A 375 -5.09 11.47 -1.49
N CYS A 376 -5.90 10.74 -2.24
CA CYS A 376 -5.58 9.40 -2.72
C CYS A 376 -5.91 9.24 -4.21
N LEU A 377 -5.01 8.61 -4.95
CA LEU A 377 -5.18 8.24 -6.35
C LEU A 377 -5.03 6.73 -6.50
N GLN A 378 -5.98 6.13 -7.22
CA GLN A 378 -5.96 4.70 -7.57
C GLN A 378 -5.78 4.55 -9.08
N ALA A 379 -4.72 3.88 -9.52
CA ALA A 379 -4.57 3.48 -10.92
C ALA A 379 -5.39 2.22 -11.23
N ALA A 380 -5.66 1.98 -12.50
CA ALA A 380 -6.31 0.74 -12.93
C ALA A 380 -5.33 -0.44 -12.82
N LEU A 381 -5.82 -1.59 -12.40
CA LEU A 381 -5.07 -2.84 -12.49
C LEU A 381 -5.46 -3.60 -13.75
N ASP A 382 -4.47 -4.31 -14.30
CA ASP A 382 -4.62 -5.13 -15.48
C ASP A 382 -3.65 -6.32 -15.45
N TYR A 383 -3.80 -7.28 -16.35
CA TYR A 383 -2.97 -8.48 -16.37
C TYR A 383 -2.11 -8.55 -17.62
N TYR A 384 -0.85 -8.95 -17.47
CA TYR A 384 0.05 -9.24 -18.59
C TYR A 384 -0.09 -10.69 -19.09
N ASN A 385 -0.47 -11.65 -18.25
CA ASN A 385 -0.70 -13.05 -18.62
C ASN A 385 -2.17 -13.35 -19.02
N HIS A 386 -2.92 -12.33 -19.43
CA HIS A 386 -4.34 -12.42 -19.78
C HIS A 386 -4.70 -13.45 -20.87
N SER A 387 -3.73 -13.88 -21.68
CA SER A 387 -3.92 -14.90 -22.72
C SER A 387 -3.65 -16.34 -22.26
N GLN A 388 -3.10 -16.55 -21.07
CA GLN A 388 -2.53 -17.83 -20.62
C GLN A 388 -3.54 -18.96 -20.56
N ASN A 389 -4.71 -18.75 -19.94
CA ASN A 389 -5.77 -19.75 -19.90
C ASN A 389 -7.15 -19.13 -19.67
N TRP A 390 -8.20 -19.96 -19.65
CA TRP A 390 -9.58 -19.53 -19.43
C TRP A 390 -9.74 -18.70 -18.14
N LEU A 391 -9.11 -19.13 -17.04
CA LEU A 391 -9.22 -18.43 -15.76
C LEU A 391 -8.61 -17.03 -15.82
N ALA A 392 -7.43 -16.87 -16.42
CA ALA A 392 -6.79 -15.57 -16.62
C ALA A 392 -7.64 -14.63 -17.50
N ARG A 393 -8.32 -15.16 -18.53
CA ARG A 393 -9.21 -14.39 -19.40
C ARG A 393 -10.43 -13.87 -18.65
N CYS A 394 -11.09 -14.73 -17.88
CA CYS A 394 -12.22 -14.35 -17.03
C CYS A 394 -11.81 -13.32 -15.97
N PHE A 395 -10.66 -13.53 -15.33
CA PHE A 395 -10.12 -12.62 -14.33
C PHE A 395 -9.83 -11.23 -14.93
N THR A 396 -9.23 -11.20 -16.13
CA THR A 396 -9.00 -9.95 -16.88
C THR A 396 -10.29 -9.23 -17.22
N ALA A 397 -11.33 -9.94 -17.67
CA ALA A 397 -12.62 -9.35 -17.98
C ALA A 397 -13.29 -8.72 -16.75
N GLU A 398 -13.25 -9.41 -15.61
CA GLU A 398 -13.77 -8.90 -14.35
C GLU A 398 -13.04 -7.62 -13.89
N TYR A 399 -11.70 -7.65 -13.90
CA TYR A 399 -10.87 -6.51 -13.50
C TYR A 399 -11.04 -5.31 -14.41
N ALA A 400 -11.12 -5.54 -15.73
CA ALA A 400 -11.38 -4.48 -16.69
C ALA A 400 -12.73 -3.79 -16.40
N GLY A 401 -13.78 -4.55 -16.12
CA GLY A 401 -15.06 -4.00 -15.67
C GLY A 401 -14.95 -3.24 -14.35
N TRP A 402 -14.23 -3.80 -13.36
CA TRP A 402 -14.07 -3.17 -12.05
C TRP A 402 -13.31 -1.85 -12.11
N PHE A 403 -12.07 -1.85 -12.61
CA PHE A 403 -11.18 -0.69 -12.58
C PHE A 403 -11.48 0.37 -13.63
N ARG A 404 -12.09 0.01 -14.76
CA ARG A 404 -12.34 0.96 -15.86
C ARG A 404 -13.79 1.39 -16.00
N VAL A 405 -14.73 0.74 -15.29
CA VAL A 405 -16.16 1.10 -15.31
C VAL A 405 -16.66 1.36 -13.91
N MET A 406 -16.61 0.36 -13.02
CA MET A 406 -17.20 0.45 -11.69
C MET A 406 -16.52 1.50 -10.81
N MET A 407 -15.21 1.39 -10.57
CA MET A 407 -14.46 2.32 -9.71
C MET A 407 -14.55 3.78 -10.18
N PRO A 408 -14.34 4.10 -11.48
CA PRO A 408 -14.60 5.45 -11.99
C PRO A 408 -16.05 5.91 -11.81
N GLY A 409 -17.02 5.00 -12.01
CA GLY A 409 -18.43 5.27 -11.81
C GLY A 409 -18.77 5.62 -10.36
N LEU A 410 -18.30 4.81 -9.41
CA LEU A 410 -18.47 5.05 -7.97
C LEU A 410 -17.82 6.37 -7.53
N SER A 411 -16.61 6.66 -8.04
CA SER A 411 -15.88 7.91 -7.76
C SER A 411 -16.70 9.12 -8.22
N ARG A 412 -17.29 9.06 -9.42
CA ARG A 412 -18.13 10.13 -9.98
C ARG A 412 -19.49 10.27 -9.30
N LEU A 413 -20.01 9.19 -8.71
CA LEU A 413 -21.18 9.24 -7.85
C LEU A 413 -20.87 9.79 -6.46
N GLY A 414 -19.60 10.12 -6.17
CA GLY A 414 -19.18 10.64 -4.86
C GLY A 414 -19.26 9.60 -3.75
N LEU A 415 -19.21 8.32 -4.09
CA LEU A 415 -19.25 7.21 -3.13
C LEU A 415 -17.85 6.88 -2.60
N ALA A 416 -17.80 6.32 -1.39
CA ALA A 416 -16.57 5.81 -0.81
C ALA A 416 -16.05 4.62 -1.64
N LEU A 417 -14.73 4.62 -1.91
CA LEU A 417 -14.10 3.64 -2.78
C LEU A 417 -13.31 2.61 -1.96
N PRO A 418 -13.60 1.30 -2.07
CA PRO A 418 -12.65 0.29 -1.65
C PRO A 418 -11.47 0.29 -2.64
N LEU A 419 -10.26 0.52 -2.13
CA LEU A 419 -9.05 0.61 -2.93
C LEU A 419 -8.59 -0.78 -3.42
N GLY A 420 -7.69 -0.80 -4.41
CA GLY A 420 -7.29 -2.00 -5.15
C GLY A 420 -5.93 -2.60 -4.80
N GLY A 421 -5.42 -2.46 -3.57
CA GLY A 421 -4.26 -3.19 -3.06
C GLY A 421 -2.88 -2.69 -3.48
N THR A 422 -2.78 -2.25 -4.73
CA THR A 422 -1.57 -1.71 -5.36
C THR A 422 -1.89 -0.53 -6.29
N SER A 423 -0.84 0.16 -6.75
CA SER A 423 -0.90 1.40 -7.53
C SER A 423 -1.79 2.46 -6.90
N LEU A 424 -1.61 2.54 -5.59
CA LEU A 424 -2.25 3.49 -4.71
C LEU A 424 -1.23 4.57 -4.38
N PHE A 425 -1.59 5.84 -4.56
CA PHE A 425 -0.73 6.97 -4.21
C PHE A 425 -1.47 7.88 -3.25
N ILE A 426 -0.87 8.17 -2.09
CA ILE A 426 -1.51 8.93 -1.02
C ILE A 426 -0.63 10.10 -0.59
N ARG A 427 -1.24 11.26 -0.34
CA ARG A 427 -0.57 12.37 0.35
C ARG A 427 -0.24 11.96 1.78
N ARG A 428 1.05 11.94 2.11
CA ARG A 428 1.55 11.49 3.41
C ARG A 428 0.82 12.08 4.62
N PRO A 429 0.52 13.40 4.69
CA PRO A 429 -0.13 13.97 5.87
C PRO A 429 -1.50 13.36 6.17
N ALA A 430 -2.29 13.04 5.14
CA ALA A 430 -3.59 12.39 5.32
C ALA A 430 -3.42 10.95 5.82
N LEU A 431 -2.48 10.20 5.24
CA LEU A 431 -2.18 8.84 5.67
C LEU A 431 -1.72 8.79 7.14
N GLU A 432 -0.84 9.70 7.55
CA GLU A 432 -0.34 9.78 8.93
C GLU A 432 -1.44 10.18 9.92
N ALA A 433 -2.29 11.15 9.56
CA ALA A 433 -3.42 11.58 10.38
C ALA A 433 -4.43 10.45 10.68
N LEU A 434 -4.59 9.51 9.74
CA LEU A 434 -5.47 8.35 9.88
C LEU A 434 -4.86 7.20 10.69
N GLY A 435 -3.60 7.31 11.14
CA GLY A 435 -2.88 6.20 11.73
C GLY A 435 -2.52 5.11 10.71
N ALA A 436 -2.27 5.51 9.47
CA ALA A 436 -1.79 4.68 8.35
C ALA A 436 -2.66 3.45 8.05
N TRP A 437 -2.08 2.28 7.74
CA TRP A 437 -2.80 1.05 7.43
C TRP A 437 -3.14 0.25 8.69
N ASP A 438 -4.32 -0.37 8.76
CA ASP A 438 -4.63 -1.27 9.87
C ASP A 438 -3.85 -2.57 9.75
N ALA A 439 -2.85 -2.75 10.61
CA ALA A 439 -1.94 -3.91 10.59
C ALA A 439 -2.65 -5.27 10.70
N TYR A 440 -3.88 -5.30 11.23
CA TYR A 440 -4.66 -6.51 11.46
C TYR A 440 -5.65 -6.81 10.35
N ASN A 441 -5.86 -5.89 9.40
CA ASN A 441 -6.78 -6.10 8.30
C ASN A 441 -6.07 -6.83 7.16
N VAL A 442 -6.71 -7.86 6.60
CA VAL A 442 -6.17 -8.64 5.47
C VAL A 442 -6.47 -8.01 4.10
N THR A 443 -7.26 -6.94 4.09
CA THR A 443 -7.50 -6.01 2.97
C THR A 443 -7.35 -4.57 3.50
N GLU A 444 -6.10 -4.21 3.82
CA GLU A 444 -5.75 -2.91 4.41
C GLU A 444 -6.04 -1.72 3.50
N ASP A 445 -6.05 -1.98 2.20
CA ASP A 445 -6.33 -1.08 1.09
C ASP A 445 -7.80 -0.65 1.08
N ALA A 446 -8.73 -1.60 1.02
CA ALA A 446 -10.15 -1.35 1.02
C ALA A 446 -10.59 -0.69 2.34
N ASP A 447 -10.00 -1.11 3.45
CA ASP A 447 -10.18 -0.46 4.75
C ASP A 447 -9.73 1.01 4.73
N LEU A 448 -8.51 1.28 4.25
CA LEU A 448 -7.98 2.63 4.18
C LEU A 448 -8.85 3.54 3.29
N GLY A 449 -9.35 3.03 2.16
CA GLY A 449 -10.24 3.78 1.27
C GLY A 449 -11.50 4.26 1.95
N LEU A 450 -12.09 3.40 2.77
CA LEU A 450 -13.29 3.74 3.53
C LEU A 450 -12.97 4.65 4.73
N ARG A 451 -11.82 4.48 5.40
CA ARG A 451 -11.38 5.41 6.44
C ARG A 451 -11.10 6.80 5.87
N LEU A 452 -10.48 6.92 4.70
CA LEU A 452 -10.30 8.20 4.02
C LEU A 452 -11.64 8.92 3.82
N ALA A 453 -12.65 8.23 3.29
CA ALA A 453 -13.98 8.78 3.12
C ALA A 453 -14.62 9.21 4.45
N ARG A 454 -14.45 8.41 5.51
CA ARG A 454 -14.96 8.74 6.87
C ARG A 454 -14.36 10.00 7.47
N HIS A 455 -13.15 10.36 7.07
CA HIS A 455 -12.47 11.59 7.50
C HIS A 455 -12.62 12.74 6.48
N GLY A 456 -13.58 12.62 5.56
CA GLY A 456 -13.93 13.67 4.59
C GLY A 456 -12.99 13.77 3.39
N TYR A 457 -12.04 12.85 3.25
CA TYR A 457 -11.13 12.81 2.12
C TYR A 457 -11.73 12.10 0.90
N ARG A 458 -11.31 12.49 -0.29
CA ARG A 458 -11.70 11.89 -1.57
C ARG A 458 -10.57 11.10 -2.20
N THR A 459 -10.98 10.03 -2.87
CA THR A 459 -10.12 9.24 -3.76
C THR A 459 -10.55 9.47 -5.21
N ALA A 460 -9.59 9.74 -6.08
CA ALA A 460 -9.80 9.86 -7.52
C ALA A 460 -9.14 8.71 -8.30
N MET A 461 -9.69 8.41 -9.47
CA MET A 461 -9.10 7.44 -10.39
C MET A 461 -8.01 8.10 -11.22
N LEU A 462 -6.85 7.46 -11.29
CA LEU A 462 -5.73 7.87 -12.14
C LEU A 462 -5.87 7.20 -13.52
N PRO A 463 -5.78 7.95 -14.64
CA PRO A 463 -5.77 7.39 -15.99
C PRO A 463 -4.38 6.80 -16.31
N SER A 464 -4.05 5.70 -15.64
CA SER A 464 -2.85 4.89 -15.82
C SER A 464 -3.16 3.45 -15.42
N ALA A 465 -2.44 2.49 -15.99
CA ALA A 465 -2.54 1.09 -15.62
C ALA A 465 -1.25 0.55 -14.99
N THR A 466 -1.40 -0.45 -14.13
CA THR A 466 -0.32 -1.33 -13.67
C THR A 466 -0.69 -2.76 -14.00
N HIS A 467 0.26 -3.48 -14.60
CA HIS A 467 0.07 -4.86 -15.00
C HIS A 467 0.59 -5.81 -13.91
N GLU A 468 -0.25 -6.74 -13.47
CA GLU A 468 0.06 -7.79 -12.49
C GLU A 468 -0.11 -9.19 -13.11
N GLU A 469 0.19 -10.24 -12.34
CA GLU A 469 0.00 -11.63 -12.76
C GLU A 469 -1.36 -12.18 -12.31
N ALA A 470 -2.18 -12.64 -13.25
CA ALA A 470 -3.45 -13.29 -12.94
C ALA A 470 -3.19 -14.69 -12.38
N ASN A 471 -3.99 -15.09 -11.38
CA ASN A 471 -4.01 -16.47 -10.92
C ASN A 471 -4.55 -17.40 -12.01
N CYS A 472 -3.71 -18.32 -12.48
CA CYS A 472 -4.05 -19.30 -13.51
C CYS A 472 -4.50 -20.66 -12.97
N LYS A 473 -4.55 -20.84 -11.65
CA LYS A 473 -4.96 -22.10 -11.00
C LYS A 473 -6.18 -21.88 -10.11
N LEU A 474 -7.15 -22.80 -10.17
CA LEU A 474 -8.42 -22.71 -9.45
C LEU A 474 -8.23 -22.57 -7.93
N TYR A 475 -7.42 -23.42 -7.31
CA TYR A 475 -7.24 -23.41 -5.86
C TYR A 475 -6.56 -22.12 -5.34
N PRO A 476 -5.43 -21.65 -5.91
CA PRO A 476 -4.87 -20.34 -5.61
C PRO A 476 -5.85 -19.17 -5.81
N TRP A 477 -6.66 -19.21 -6.87
CA TRP A 477 -7.69 -18.20 -7.11
C TRP A 477 -8.71 -18.16 -5.95
N VAL A 478 -9.21 -19.32 -5.49
CA VAL A 478 -10.16 -19.38 -4.35
C VAL A 478 -9.51 -18.88 -3.06
N ARG A 479 -8.23 -19.21 -2.82
CA ARG A 479 -7.47 -18.69 -1.66
C ARG A 479 -7.38 -17.17 -1.70
N GLN A 480 -6.96 -16.59 -2.82
CA GLN A 480 -6.85 -15.14 -3.00
C GLN A 480 -8.20 -14.44 -2.77
N ARG A 481 -9.27 -14.91 -3.40
CA ARG A 481 -10.61 -14.31 -3.25
C ARG A 481 -11.18 -14.47 -1.85
N SER A 482 -10.93 -15.61 -1.19
CA SER A 482 -11.38 -15.80 0.19
C SER A 482 -10.74 -14.79 1.15
N ARG A 483 -9.48 -14.42 0.92
CA ARG A 483 -8.79 -13.36 1.68
C ARG A 483 -9.47 -12.00 1.49
N TRP A 484 -9.84 -11.66 0.25
CA TRP A 484 -10.51 -10.38 -0.03
C TRP A 484 -11.88 -10.30 0.62
N LEU A 485 -12.71 -11.35 0.47
CA LEU A 485 -14.04 -11.40 1.06
C LEU A 485 -13.99 -11.37 2.60
N LYS A 486 -13.02 -12.07 3.20
CA LYS A 486 -12.75 -12.01 4.63
C LYS A 486 -12.42 -10.57 5.08
N GLY A 487 -11.50 -9.92 4.39
CA GLY A 487 -11.12 -8.55 4.69
C GLY A 487 -12.29 -7.57 4.55
N TYR A 488 -13.10 -7.68 3.49
CA TYR A 488 -14.31 -6.87 3.31
C TYR A 488 -15.31 -7.06 4.46
N ALA A 489 -15.50 -8.29 4.93
CA ALA A 489 -16.37 -8.56 6.07
C ALA A 489 -15.78 -8.00 7.38
N MET A 490 -14.47 -8.09 7.59
CA MET A 490 -13.78 -7.48 8.74
C MET A 490 -13.86 -5.95 8.73
N THR A 491 -13.70 -5.33 7.57
CA THR A 491 -13.88 -3.89 7.37
C THR A 491 -15.32 -3.49 7.65
N TRP A 492 -16.31 -4.13 7.02
CA TRP A 492 -17.72 -3.82 7.23
C TRP A 492 -18.14 -3.96 8.70
N THR A 493 -17.77 -5.05 9.37
CA THR A 493 -18.08 -5.27 10.80
C THR A 493 -17.43 -4.21 11.69
N THR A 494 -16.23 -3.73 11.36
CA THR A 494 -15.54 -2.66 12.09
C THR A 494 -16.22 -1.31 11.89
N LEU A 495 -16.62 -0.99 10.66
CA LEU A 495 -17.40 0.22 10.34
C LEU A 495 -18.74 0.25 11.06
N MET A 496 -19.42 -0.90 11.14
CA MET A 496 -20.76 -1.02 11.71
C MET A 496 -20.82 -1.15 13.23
N ARG A 497 -19.69 -1.02 13.94
CA ARG A 497 -19.69 -0.93 15.42
C ARG A 497 -20.46 0.27 15.95
N HIS A 498 -20.43 1.39 15.22
CA HIS A 498 -21.11 2.64 15.57
C HIS A 498 -21.80 3.27 14.35
N PRO A 499 -22.91 2.70 13.85
CA PRO A 499 -23.50 3.07 12.57
C PRO A 499 -23.99 4.52 12.53
N LEU A 500 -24.54 5.05 13.62
CA LEU A 500 -24.96 6.46 13.69
C LEU A 500 -23.79 7.43 13.57
N ARG A 501 -22.62 7.08 14.14
CA ARG A 501 -21.40 7.87 13.97
C ARG A 501 -20.92 7.80 12.52
N LEU A 502 -20.97 6.61 11.92
CA LEU A 502 -20.59 6.42 10.53
C LEU A 502 -21.47 7.23 9.57
N ILE A 503 -22.79 7.26 9.78
CA ILE A 503 -23.72 8.08 8.98
C ILE A 503 -23.38 9.57 9.10
N ARG A 504 -23.02 10.06 10.30
CA ARG A 504 -22.60 11.47 10.48
C ARG A 504 -21.28 11.79 9.78
N GLN A 505 -20.36 10.83 9.74
CA GLN A 505 -19.04 10.98 9.12
C GLN A 505 -19.11 10.95 7.58
N LEU A 506 -19.86 10.00 7.02
CA LEU A 506 -19.97 9.78 5.57
C LEU A 506 -21.12 10.56 4.91
N GLY A 507 -22.12 10.94 5.68
CA GLY A 507 -23.44 11.29 5.15
C GLY A 507 -24.22 10.03 4.71
N VAL A 508 -25.54 10.20 4.53
CA VAL A 508 -26.45 9.10 4.18
C VAL A 508 -26.09 8.47 2.84
N TRP A 509 -25.72 9.27 1.84
CA TRP A 509 -25.42 8.80 0.49
C TRP A 509 -24.23 7.84 0.43
N GLN A 510 -23.08 8.24 0.98
CA GLN A 510 -21.90 7.39 1.02
C GLN A 510 -22.10 6.20 1.95
N PHE A 511 -22.83 6.36 3.07
CA PHE A 511 -23.19 5.24 3.94
C PHE A 511 -23.99 4.17 3.19
N LEU A 512 -25.00 4.54 2.41
CA LEU A 512 -25.76 3.61 1.56
C LEU A 512 -24.85 2.95 0.53
N GLY A 513 -23.95 3.71 -0.10
CA GLY A 513 -22.93 3.16 -1.00
C GLY A 513 -22.07 2.08 -0.34
N VAL A 514 -21.61 2.30 0.89
CA VAL A 514 -20.85 1.30 1.66
C VAL A 514 -21.68 0.04 1.91
N GLN A 515 -22.98 0.16 2.22
CA GLN A 515 -23.84 -1.01 2.39
C GLN A 515 -24.00 -1.80 1.09
N VAL A 516 -24.12 -1.14 -0.06
CA VAL A 516 -24.26 -1.86 -1.33
C VAL A 516 -22.93 -2.48 -1.77
N VAL A 517 -21.83 -1.73 -1.69
CA VAL A 517 -20.51 -2.16 -2.17
C VAL A 517 -19.90 -3.26 -1.30
N LEU A 518 -20.06 -3.21 0.02
CA LEU A 518 -19.55 -4.26 0.90
C LEU A 518 -20.62 -5.28 1.26
N PHE A 519 -21.68 -4.87 1.95
CA PHE A 519 -22.61 -5.80 2.59
C PHE A 519 -23.51 -6.54 1.60
N CYS A 520 -24.08 -5.85 0.62
CA CYS A 520 -24.88 -6.49 -0.42
C CYS A 520 -23.99 -7.39 -1.29
N ALA A 521 -22.77 -6.96 -1.64
CA ALA A 521 -21.83 -7.78 -2.38
C ALA A 521 -21.46 -9.07 -1.63
N LEU A 522 -21.11 -8.99 -0.35
CA LEU A 522 -20.84 -10.16 0.49
C LEU A 522 -22.05 -11.09 0.57
N SER A 523 -23.23 -10.54 0.81
CA SER A 523 -24.49 -11.30 0.84
C SER A 523 -24.73 -12.06 -0.46
N LEU A 524 -24.49 -11.41 -1.60
CA LEU A 524 -24.67 -12.03 -2.92
C LEU A 524 -23.69 -13.17 -3.16
N PHE A 525 -22.42 -13.07 -2.72
CA PHE A 525 -21.49 -14.20 -2.85
C PHE A 525 -21.92 -15.43 -2.02
N PHE A 526 -22.52 -15.21 -0.86
CA PHE A 526 -23.06 -16.30 -0.03
C PHE A 526 -24.36 -16.90 -0.58
N LEU A 527 -25.18 -16.08 -1.24
CA LEU A 527 -26.53 -16.46 -1.69
C LEU A 527 -26.64 -16.74 -3.18
N SER A 528 -25.59 -16.54 -3.97
CA SER A 528 -25.63 -16.82 -5.41
C SER A 528 -25.97 -18.26 -5.75
N PRO A 529 -25.61 -19.32 -4.99
CA PRO A 529 -26.10 -20.67 -5.29
C PRO A 529 -27.64 -20.79 -5.23
N LEU A 530 -28.28 -20.01 -4.35
CA LEU A 530 -29.75 -19.95 -4.27
C LEU A 530 -30.36 -19.17 -5.45
N LEU A 531 -29.68 -18.14 -5.97
CA LEU A 531 -30.14 -17.47 -7.19
C LEU A 531 -29.98 -18.37 -8.42
N TRP A 532 -28.91 -19.17 -8.45
CA TRP A 532 -28.63 -20.08 -9.56
C TRP A 532 -29.58 -21.26 -9.62
N SER A 533 -30.15 -21.70 -8.50
CA SER A 533 -31.16 -22.75 -8.53
C SER A 533 -32.40 -22.35 -9.33
N PHE A 534 -32.63 -21.06 -9.59
CA PHE A 534 -33.72 -20.61 -10.47
C PHE A 534 -33.49 -20.96 -11.95
N TRP A 535 -32.27 -21.33 -12.37
CA TRP A 535 -32.05 -21.90 -13.70
C TRP A 535 -32.74 -23.25 -13.91
N LEU A 536 -33.09 -23.96 -12.83
CA LEU A 536 -33.90 -25.18 -12.92
C LEU A 536 -35.20 -24.93 -13.70
N LEU A 537 -35.81 -23.74 -13.53
CA LEU A 537 -37.03 -23.35 -14.23
C LEU A 537 -36.80 -23.22 -15.75
N ALA A 538 -35.64 -22.71 -16.18
CA ALA A 538 -35.28 -22.60 -17.59
C ALA A 538 -35.00 -23.98 -18.23
N LEU A 539 -34.62 -24.97 -17.41
CA LEU A 539 -34.45 -26.36 -17.80
C LEU A 539 -35.75 -27.18 -17.74
N GLY A 540 -36.89 -26.55 -17.40
CA GLY A 540 -38.18 -27.23 -17.24
C GLY A 540 -38.31 -28.07 -15.96
N LEU A 541 -37.41 -27.87 -15.00
CA LEU A 541 -37.43 -28.56 -13.70
C LEU A 541 -38.19 -27.74 -12.65
N GLU A 542 -38.86 -28.43 -11.72
CA GLU A 542 -39.56 -27.79 -10.61
C GLU A 542 -38.57 -27.20 -9.59
N HIS A 543 -38.80 -25.96 -9.18
CA HIS A 543 -38.06 -25.33 -8.09
C HIS A 543 -38.79 -25.55 -6.76
N PRO A 544 -38.12 -25.89 -5.63
CA PRO A 544 -38.79 -26.15 -4.34
C PRO A 544 -39.73 -25.03 -3.87
N LEU A 545 -39.42 -23.77 -4.23
CA LEU A 545 -40.24 -22.60 -3.90
C LEU A 545 -41.51 -22.46 -4.74
N SER A 546 -41.74 -23.27 -5.78
CA SER A 546 -43.01 -23.29 -6.54
C SER A 546 -44.22 -23.67 -5.68
N ARG A 547 -43.97 -24.33 -4.54
CA ARG A 547 -44.99 -24.68 -3.56
C ARG A 547 -45.51 -23.49 -2.75
N ILE A 548 -44.79 -22.36 -2.75
CA ILE A 548 -45.13 -21.16 -1.96
C ILE A 548 -45.30 -19.94 -2.87
N LEU A 549 -44.37 -19.74 -3.80
CA LEU A 549 -44.34 -18.56 -4.65
C LEU A 549 -45.18 -18.79 -5.92
N PRO A 550 -46.00 -17.82 -6.34
CA PRO A 550 -46.74 -17.92 -7.59
C PRO A 550 -45.77 -17.94 -8.78
N THR A 551 -46.15 -18.61 -9.86
CA THR A 551 -45.33 -18.77 -11.08
C THR A 551 -44.80 -17.44 -11.61
N GLY A 552 -45.61 -16.38 -11.58
CA GLY A 552 -45.18 -15.04 -11.99
C GLY A 552 -44.02 -14.49 -11.16
N ALA A 553 -43.99 -14.74 -9.84
CA ALA A 553 -42.88 -14.32 -8.99
C ALA A 553 -41.60 -15.11 -9.29
N LEU A 554 -41.71 -16.41 -9.52
CA LEU A 554 -40.57 -17.25 -9.91
C LEU A 554 -39.95 -16.81 -11.25
N ILE A 555 -40.80 -16.55 -12.25
CA ILE A 555 -40.38 -16.01 -13.55
C ILE A 555 -39.73 -14.63 -13.37
N GLY A 556 -40.32 -13.76 -12.55
CA GLY A 556 -39.76 -12.44 -12.24
C GLY A 556 -38.38 -12.50 -11.61
N ILE A 557 -38.15 -13.42 -10.66
CA ILE A 557 -36.84 -13.64 -10.03
C ILE A 557 -35.82 -14.13 -11.06
N GLY A 558 -36.18 -15.12 -11.88
CA GLY A 558 -35.32 -15.61 -12.96
C GLY A 558 -34.98 -14.53 -13.99
N GLY A 559 -35.96 -13.70 -14.38
CA GLY A 559 -35.77 -12.58 -15.29
C GLY A 559 -34.86 -11.48 -14.72
N LEU A 560 -35.04 -11.13 -13.43
CA LEU A 560 -34.15 -10.20 -12.73
C LEU A 560 -32.71 -10.72 -12.69
N PHE A 561 -32.54 -12.01 -12.39
CA PHE A 561 -31.24 -12.64 -12.36
C PHE A 561 -30.57 -12.63 -13.75
N ALA A 562 -31.31 -12.99 -14.82
CA ALA A 562 -30.82 -12.90 -16.19
C ALA A 562 -30.42 -11.46 -16.59
N LEU A 563 -31.22 -10.45 -16.21
CA LEU A 563 -30.89 -9.04 -16.45
C LEU A 563 -29.60 -8.62 -15.72
N SER A 564 -29.38 -9.15 -14.51
CA SER A 564 -28.15 -8.91 -13.75
C SER A 564 -26.91 -9.45 -14.47
N GLU A 565 -27.02 -10.60 -15.12
CA GLU A 565 -25.95 -11.22 -15.89
C GLU A 565 -25.64 -10.41 -17.16
N VAL A 566 -26.67 -9.95 -17.87
CA VAL A 566 -26.52 -9.05 -19.03
C VAL A 566 -25.79 -7.76 -18.63
N LEU A 567 -26.15 -7.17 -17.48
CA LEU A 567 -25.48 -5.98 -16.97
C LEU A 567 -24.01 -6.26 -16.62
N ASN A 568 -23.71 -7.37 -15.94
CA ASN A 568 -22.34 -7.76 -15.61
C ASN A 568 -21.48 -7.97 -16.87
N VAL A 569 -22.01 -8.67 -17.88
CA VAL A 569 -21.35 -8.88 -19.17
C VAL A 569 -21.14 -7.55 -19.91
N THR A 570 -22.11 -6.64 -19.88
CA THR A 570 -22.00 -5.32 -20.51
C THR A 570 -20.89 -4.48 -19.86
N ILE A 571 -20.82 -4.47 -18.53
CA ILE A 571 -19.77 -3.79 -17.77
C ILE A 571 -18.39 -4.37 -18.13
N ALA A 572 -18.26 -5.70 -18.17
CA ALA A 572 -17.02 -6.36 -18.56
C ALA A 572 -16.64 -6.07 -20.02
N ALA A 573 -17.59 -6.06 -20.95
CA ALA A 573 -17.35 -5.73 -22.36
C ALA A 573 -16.82 -4.30 -22.55
N ILE A 574 -17.44 -3.32 -21.88
CA ILE A 574 -17.01 -1.92 -21.92
C ILE A 574 -15.64 -1.77 -21.25
N GLY A 575 -15.43 -2.43 -20.12
CA GLY A 575 -14.15 -2.46 -19.43
C GLY A 575 -13.03 -2.99 -20.33
N LEU A 576 -13.25 -4.14 -20.98
CA LEU A 576 -12.30 -4.74 -21.92
C LEU A 576 -12.03 -3.86 -23.13
N ARG A 577 -13.04 -3.15 -23.65
CA ARG A 577 -12.83 -2.18 -24.74
C ARG A 577 -11.93 -1.03 -24.29
N ARG A 578 -12.15 -0.51 -23.08
CA ARG A 578 -11.30 0.53 -22.45
C ARG A 578 -9.91 0.04 -22.08
N ALA A 579 -9.71 -1.27 -21.97
CA ALA A 579 -8.42 -1.91 -21.77
C ALA A 579 -7.75 -2.34 -23.09
N GLU A 580 -8.33 -1.99 -24.25
CA GLU A 580 -7.85 -2.41 -25.58
C GLU A 580 -7.78 -3.94 -25.76
N LYS A 581 -8.63 -4.67 -25.01
CA LYS A 581 -8.71 -6.15 -24.98
C LYS A 581 -10.08 -6.67 -25.44
N ALA A 582 -10.72 -5.99 -26.39
CA ALA A 582 -12.03 -6.37 -26.92
C ALA A 582 -12.04 -7.78 -27.56
N TRP A 583 -10.88 -8.30 -27.97
CA TRP A 583 -10.73 -9.68 -28.44
C TRP A 583 -11.12 -10.73 -27.39
N LEU A 584 -11.20 -10.36 -26.10
CA LEU A 584 -11.68 -11.22 -25.02
C LEU A 584 -13.21 -11.32 -24.92
N TRP A 585 -13.98 -10.57 -25.70
CA TRP A 585 -15.45 -10.61 -25.67
C TRP A 585 -16.09 -11.99 -25.84
N PRO A 586 -15.57 -12.92 -26.68
CA PRO A 586 -16.13 -14.26 -26.80
C PRO A 586 -16.10 -15.07 -25.49
N TRP A 587 -15.25 -14.68 -24.53
CA TRP A 587 -15.16 -15.34 -23.23
C TRP A 587 -16.16 -14.80 -22.20
N LEU A 588 -16.81 -13.66 -22.46
CA LEU A 588 -17.73 -13.03 -21.51
C LEU A 588 -18.93 -13.90 -21.11
N PRO A 589 -19.57 -14.66 -22.02
CA PRO A 589 -20.65 -15.57 -21.63
C PRO A 589 -20.18 -16.64 -20.62
N THR A 590 -18.90 -17.00 -20.64
CA THR A 590 -18.33 -18.00 -19.72
C THR A 590 -18.08 -17.46 -18.31
N LEU A 591 -18.21 -16.14 -18.08
CA LEU A 591 -18.14 -15.55 -16.73
C LEU A 591 -19.20 -16.16 -15.80
N HIS A 592 -20.32 -16.61 -16.36
CA HIS A 592 -21.34 -17.32 -15.62
C HIS A 592 -20.79 -18.58 -14.94
N LEU A 593 -19.82 -19.28 -15.56
CA LEU A 593 -19.17 -20.47 -14.99
C LEU A 593 -17.99 -20.13 -14.07
N TYR A 594 -17.52 -18.87 -14.10
CA TYR A 594 -16.40 -18.38 -13.29
C TYR A 594 -16.85 -17.86 -11.90
N PHE A 595 -18.02 -17.20 -11.83
CA PHE A 595 -18.55 -16.68 -10.56
C PHE A 595 -18.96 -17.70 -9.47
N PRO A 596 -19.24 -19.01 -9.70
CA PRO A 596 -19.52 -19.93 -8.59
C PRO A 596 -18.29 -20.14 -7.70
N LEU A 597 -17.09 -19.99 -8.27
CA LEU A 597 -15.85 -20.06 -7.51
C LEU A 597 -15.82 -18.99 -6.41
N ALA A 598 -16.46 -17.82 -6.63
CA ALA A 598 -16.54 -16.76 -5.65
C ALA A 598 -17.40 -17.14 -4.43
N SER A 599 -18.44 -17.97 -4.61
CA SER A 599 -19.21 -18.53 -3.50
C SER A 599 -18.39 -19.50 -2.66
N LEU A 600 -17.61 -20.37 -3.30
CA LEU A 600 -16.67 -21.25 -2.60
C LEU A 600 -15.64 -20.43 -1.79
N ALA A 601 -15.14 -19.34 -2.37
CA ALA A 601 -14.25 -18.40 -1.69
C ALA A 601 -14.95 -17.72 -0.50
N ALA A 602 -16.23 -17.36 -0.61
CA ALA A 602 -17.02 -16.78 0.48
C ALA A 602 -17.21 -17.75 1.65
N TYR A 603 -17.55 -19.01 1.37
CA TYR A 603 -17.69 -20.03 2.41
C TYR A 603 -16.36 -20.33 3.10
N LYS A 604 -15.25 -20.37 2.35
CA LYS A 604 -13.90 -20.47 2.93
C LYS A 604 -13.57 -19.25 3.81
N ALA A 605 -13.90 -18.05 3.37
CA ALA A 605 -13.70 -16.82 4.14
C ALA A 605 -14.47 -16.86 5.47
N LEU A 606 -15.74 -17.30 5.44
CA LEU A 606 -16.58 -17.45 6.63
C LEU A 606 -15.96 -18.43 7.63
N HIS A 607 -15.50 -19.59 7.16
CA HIS A 607 -14.78 -20.56 7.98
C HIS A 607 -13.53 -19.94 8.62
N GLU A 608 -12.71 -19.23 7.84
CA GLU A 608 -11.52 -18.56 8.37
C GLU A 608 -11.82 -17.44 9.36
N MET A 609 -12.91 -16.70 9.19
CA MET A 609 -13.30 -15.68 10.17
C MET A 609 -13.63 -16.29 11.54
N ILE A 610 -14.19 -17.51 11.57
CA ILE A 610 -14.52 -18.22 12.81
C ILE A 610 -13.26 -18.80 13.46
N PHE A 611 -12.38 -19.43 12.68
CA PHE A 611 -11.28 -20.25 13.23
C PHE A 611 -9.88 -19.61 13.12
N ARG A 612 -9.65 -18.72 12.14
CA ARG A 612 -8.33 -18.16 11.76
C ARG A 612 -8.43 -16.72 11.22
N PRO A 613 -8.95 -15.73 11.99
CA PRO A 613 -9.34 -14.42 11.46
C PRO A 613 -8.18 -13.63 10.82
N PHE A 614 -6.97 -13.72 11.37
CA PHE A 614 -5.79 -12.99 10.88
C PHE A 614 -4.87 -13.83 10.00
N TYR A 615 -5.27 -15.05 9.63
CA TYR A 615 -4.44 -15.88 8.77
C TYR A 615 -4.33 -15.27 7.37
N TRP A 616 -3.10 -14.98 6.95
CA TRP A 616 -2.80 -14.48 5.62
C TRP A 616 -2.47 -15.63 4.68
N ASP A 617 -3.40 -15.94 3.78
CA ASP A 617 -3.27 -17.05 2.84
C ASP A 617 -2.57 -16.59 1.54
N LYS A 618 -1.24 -16.41 1.58
CA LYS A 618 -0.46 -15.87 0.45
C LYS A 618 -0.46 -16.84 -0.75
N THR A 619 -0.68 -16.29 -1.94
CA THR A 619 -0.49 -17.00 -3.22
C THR A 619 0.94 -16.78 -3.72
N HIS A 620 1.55 -17.81 -4.31
CA HIS A 620 2.84 -17.66 -4.97
C HIS A 620 2.63 -17.06 -6.36
N HIS A 621 3.41 -16.03 -6.68
CA HIS A 621 3.46 -15.36 -7.98
C HIS A 621 4.78 -15.72 -8.69
N GLY A 622 4.87 -15.48 -10.00
CA GLY A 622 6.00 -15.79 -10.87
C GLY A 622 5.88 -17.09 -11.68
N LEU A 623 4.69 -17.70 -11.77
CA LEU A 623 4.49 -19.00 -12.42
C LEU A 623 4.29 -18.90 -13.94
N SER A 624 3.83 -17.76 -14.46
CA SER A 624 3.63 -17.54 -15.89
C SER A 624 4.93 -17.27 -16.65
N ASP A 625 5.92 -16.73 -15.97
CA ASP A 625 7.08 -16.10 -16.61
C ASP A 625 8.24 -17.08 -16.89
N THR A 626 8.16 -18.33 -16.41
CA THR A 626 9.10 -19.40 -16.82
C THR A 626 8.83 -19.92 -18.24
N THR A 627 7.81 -19.40 -18.93
CA THR A 627 7.38 -19.90 -20.26
C THR A 627 7.49 -18.89 -21.39
N ARG A 628 8.02 -17.69 -21.13
CA ARG A 628 8.21 -16.65 -22.16
C ARG A 628 9.46 -15.80 -21.90
N ASP A 629 10.62 -16.39 -22.14
CA ASP A 629 11.74 -15.65 -22.73
C ASP A 629 11.85 -16.14 -24.19
N PRO A 630 11.76 -15.26 -25.21
CA PRO A 630 12.41 -15.53 -26.48
C PRO A 630 13.94 -15.49 -26.34
#